data_AF-A0AA51HDA1-F1
#
_entry.id   AF-A0AA51HDA1-F1
#
_cell.length_a   1.000
_cell.length_b   1.000
_cell.length_c   1.000
_cell.angle_alpha   90.00
_cell.angle_beta   90.00
_cell.angle_gamma   90.00
#
_symmetry.space_group_name_H-M   'P 1'
#
loop_
_entity.id
_entity.type
_entity.pdbx_description
1 polymer ?
#
loop_
_entity_poly.entity_id
_entity_poly.type
_entity_poly.pdbx_seq_one_letter_code
_entity_poly.pdbx_strand_id
1 'polypeptide(L)'
;MSSISKNDKKIKLMNIKNIFYNSKVRSSNDKNDLYANLESARKEWEEAKNIFENVSEPDLVDYAIYNVEAAEKKYIYLLRQIKNEESAAN
;
A
#
# COMPACT_ATOMS: atom_id res chain seq x y z
N MET A 1 27.70 -43.98 -13.48
CA MET A 1 27.95 -43.34 -12.16
C MET A 1 28.34 -41.88 -12.41
N SER A 2 27.38 -40.96 -12.59
CA SER A 2 27.70 -39.53 -12.76
C SER A 2 27.60 -38.83 -11.40
N SER A 3 28.74 -38.65 -10.76
CA SER A 3 28.85 -37.91 -9.51
C SER A 3 28.53 -36.44 -9.74
N ILE A 4 27.27 -36.06 -9.52
CA ILE A 4 26.84 -34.67 -9.45
C ILE A 4 27.61 -34.01 -8.30
N SER A 5 28.45 -33.04 -8.64
CA SER A 5 29.22 -32.20 -7.73
C SER A 5 28.31 -31.58 -6.67
N LYS A 6 28.61 -31.82 -5.40
CA LYS A 6 27.83 -31.29 -4.25
C LYS A 6 27.82 -29.75 -4.21
N ASN A 7 28.71 -29.07 -4.94
CA ASN A 7 28.79 -27.60 -5.01
C ASN A 7 27.68 -26.96 -5.86
N ASP A 8 27.26 -27.58 -6.97
CA ASP A 8 26.27 -26.97 -7.88
C ASP A 8 24.88 -26.90 -7.24
N LYS A 9 24.51 -27.91 -6.44
CA LYS A 9 23.28 -27.91 -5.65
C LYS A 9 23.27 -26.81 -4.60
N LYS A 10 24.41 -26.52 -3.96
CA LYS A 10 24.54 -25.49 -2.92
C LYS A 10 24.45 -24.09 -3.51
N ILE A 11 25.09 -23.84 -4.66
CA ILE A 11 25.00 -22.57 -5.39
C ILE A 11 23.58 -22.32 -5.90
N LYS A 12 22.94 -23.34 -6.50
CA LYS A 12 21.55 -23.25 -6.95
C LYS A 12 20.60 -22.96 -5.79
N LEU A 13 20.81 -23.58 -4.63
CA LEU A 13 20.03 -23.33 -3.42
C LEU A 13 20.26 -21.92 -2.86
N MET A 14 21.49 -21.38 -2.91
CA MET A 14 21.81 -20.01 -2.50
C MET A 14 21.12 -18.96 -3.38
N ASN A 15 21.15 -19.12 -4.70
CA ASN A 15 20.50 -18.18 -5.62
C ASN A 15 18.98 -18.17 -5.43
N ILE A 16 18.39 -19.35 -5.24
CA ILE A 16 16.95 -19.49 -4.97
C ILE A 16 16.59 -18.82 -3.64
N LYS A 17 17.34 -19.07 -2.56
CA LYS A 17 17.10 -18.40 -1.26
C LYS A 17 17.19 -16.89 -1.36
N ASN A 18 18.12 -16.36 -2.14
CA ASN A 18 18.29 -14.92 -2.31
C ASN A 18 17.12 -14.28 -3.08
N ILE A 19 16.60 -14.97 -4.10
CA ILE A 19 15.40 -14.55 -4.84
C ILE A 19 14.19 -14.52 -3.92
N PHE A 20 13.96 -15.58 -3.15
CA PHE A 20 12.86 -15.64 -2.18
C PHE A 20 12.98 -14.60 -1.08
N TYR A 21 14.19 -14.37 -0.56
CA TYR A 21 14.45 -13.35 0.45
C TYR A 21 14.13 -11.95 -0.08
N ASN A 22 14.66 -11.59 -1.27
CA ASN A 22 14.38 -10.29 -1.89
C ASN A 22 12.91 -10.10 -2.22
N SER A 23 12.21 -11.16 -2.67
CA SER A 23 10.77 -11.11 -2.90
C SER A 23 9.99 -10.84 -1.61
N LYS A 24 10.37 -11.48 -0.50
CA LYS A 24 9.73 -11.28 0.81
C LYS A 24 9.96 -9.86 1.32
N VAL A 25 11.19 -9.35 1.21
CA VAL A 25 11.54 -7.98 1.63
C VAL A 25 10.76 -6.94 0.81
N ARG A 26 10.61 -7.14 -0.51
CA ARG A 26 9.78 -6.28 -1.36
C ARG A 26 8.32 -6.27 -0.91
N SER A 27 7.72 -7.44 -0.74
CA SER A 27 6.32 -7.56 -0.28
C SER A 27 6.09 -6.93 1.10
N SER A 28 7.06 -7.00 2.02
CA SER A 28 6.95 -6.29 3.30
C SER A 28 7.07 -4.77 3.18
N ASN A 29 7.90 -4.27 2.26
CA ASN A 29 7.99 -2.83 2.00
C ASN A 29 6.71 -2.31 1.35
N ASP A 30 6.17 -3.03 0.35
CA ASP A 30 4.92 -2.66 -0.33
C ASP A 30 3.76 -2.55 0.67
N LYS A 31 3.69 -3.45 1.65
CA LYS A 31 2.72 -3.39 2.75
C LYS A 31 2.90 -2.15 3.61
N ASN A 32 4.13 -1.86 4.04
CA ASN A 32 4.42 -0.66 4.84
C ASN A 32 4.04 0.62 4.09
N ASP A 33 4.35 0.68 2.79
CA ASP A 33 3.99 1.81 1.93
C ASP A 33 2.46 1.94 1.81
N LEU A 34 1.74 0.82 1.73
CA LEU A 34 0.28 0.81 1.68
C LEU A 34 -0.36 1.37 2.96
N TYR A 35 0.12 0.97 4.14
CA TYR A 35 -0.35 1.52 5.42
C TYR A 35 0.04 3.00 5.59
N ALA A 36 1.22 3.42 5.13
CA ALA A 36 1.62 4.82 5.14
C ALA A 36 0.71 5.68 4.23
N ASN A 37 0.39 5.17 3.05
CA ASN A 37 -0.54 5.81 2.12
C ASN A 37 -1.96 5.90 2.68
N LEU A 38 -2.41 4.87 3.40
CA LEU A 38 -3.71 4.88 4.09
C LEU A 38 -3.79 6.01 5.12
N GLU A 39 -2.75 6.14 5.96
CA GLU A 39 -2.70 7.18 6.98
C GLU A 39 -2.63 8.58 6.37
N SER A 40 -1.91 8.75 5.25
CA SER A 40 -1.93 9.99 4.48
C SER A 40 -3.33 10.31 3.97
N ALA A 41 -4.02 9.34 3.35
CA ALA A 41 -5.37 9.52 2.85
C ALA A 41 -6.38 9.85 3.96
N ARG A 42 -6.20 9.29 5.17
CA ARG A 42 -7.01 9.64 6.35
C ARG A 42 -6.83 11.10 6.73
N LYS A 43 -5.60 11.58 6.79
CA LYS A 43 -5.28 12.99 7.09
C LYS A 43 -5.83 13.93 6.02
N GLU A 44 -5.63 13.61 4.75
CA GLU A 44 -6.20 14.38 3.63
C GLU A 44 -7.73 14.47 3.73
N TRP A 45 -8.40 13.40 4.13
CA TRP A 45 -9.85 13.42 4.32
C TRP A 45 -10.28 14.27 5.51
N GLU A 46 -9.53 14.24 6.62
CA GLU A 46 -9.76 15.13 7.76
C GLU A 46 -9.56 16.59 7.40
N GLU A 47 -8.51 16.91 6.67
CA GLU A 47 -8.25 18.26 6.15
C GLU A 47 -9.35 18.72 5.19
N ALA A 48 -9.80 17.86 4.29
CA ALA A 48 -10.89 18.17 3.36
C ALA A 48 -12.19 18.49 4.10
N LYS A 49 -12.53 17.73 5.15
CA LYS A 49 -13.70 18.01 6.00
C LYS A 49 -13.55 19.36 6.70
N ASN A 50 -12.37 19.65 7.26
CA ASN A 50 -12.11 20.95 7.88
C ASN A 50 -12.27 22.10 6.88
N ILE A 51 -11.80 21.94 5.65
CA ILE A 51 -11.99 22.95 4.58
C ILE A 51 -13.48 23.14 4.29
N PHE A 52 -14.23 22.06 4.12
CA PHE A 52 -15.68 22.12 3.86
C PHE A 52 -16.47 22.76 5.00
N GLU A 53 -16.09 22.51 6.26
CA GLU A 53 -16.74 23.12 7.43
C GLU A 53 -16.44 24.62 7.56
N ASN A 54 -15.29 25.09 7.06
CA ASN A 54 -14.84 26.46 7.23
C ASN A 54 -14.89 27.31 5.95
N VAL A 55 -15.28 26.72 4.80
CA VAL A 55 -15.37 27.46 3.54
C VAL A 55 -16.47 28.52 3.64
N SER A 56 -16.09 29.78 3.45
CA SER A 56 -17.00 30.93 3.48
C SER A 56 -17.27 31.50 2.09
N GLU A 57 -16.38 31.23 1.13
CA GLU A 57 -16.50 31.67 -0.25
C GLU A 57 -17.49 30.77 -1.00
N PRO A 58 -18.64 31.29 -1.48
CA PRO A 58 -19.66 30.48 -2.16
C PRO A 58 -19.11 29.73 -3.38
N ASP A 59 -18.21 30.35 -4.14
CA ASP A 59 -17.60 29.77 -5.34
C ASP A 59 -16.66 28.59 -5.03
N LEU A 60 -16.27 28.41 -3.77
CA LEU A 60 -15.40 27.31 -3.33
C LEU A 60 -16.16 26.17 -2.65
N VAL A 61 -17.48 26.30 -2.43
CA VAL A 61 -18.29 25.27 -1.77
C VAL A 61 -18.30 23.97 -2.59
N ASP A 62 -18.54 24.08 -3.91
CA ASP A 62 -18.54 22.92 -4.80
C ASP A 62 -17.18 22.22 -4.84
N TYR A 63 -16.10 23.01 -4.83
CA TYR A 63 -14.75 22.49 -4.70
C TYR A 63 -14.56 21.72 -3.39
N ALA A 64 -15.01 22.30 -2.26
CA ALA A 64 -14.86 21.67 -0.96
C ALA A 64 -15.66 20.36 -0.84
N ILE A 65 -16.89 20.30 -1.40
CA ILE A 65 -17.69 19.08 -1.49
C ILE A 65 -16.94 18.01 -2.30
N TYR A 66 -16.49 18.37 -3.50
CA TYR A 66 -15.77 17.45 -4.37
C TYR A 66 -14.49 16.92 -3.70
N ASN A 67 -13.75 17.79 -3.00
CA ASN A 67 -12.53 17.43 -2.31
C ASN A 67 -12.78 16.41 -1.18
N VAL A 68 -13.84 16.63 -0.37
CA VAL A 68 -14.24 15.67 0.68
C VAL A 68 -14.57 14.31 0.08
N GLU A 69 -15.40 14.28 -0.97
CA GLU A 69 -15.78 13.02 -1.62
C GLU A 69 -14.59 12.29 -2.24
N ALA A 70 -13.67 13.03 -2.88
CA ALA A 70 -12.50 12.45 -3.51
C ALA A 70 -11.56 11.84 -2.46
N ALA A 71 -11.30 12.56 -1.36
CA ALA A 71 -10.46 12.07 -0.27
C ALA A 71 -11.08 10.84 0.43
N GLU A 72 -12.40 10.85 0.67
CA GLU A 72 -13.12 9.69 1.21
C GLU A 72 -12.98 8.46 0.30
N LYS A 73 -13.25 8.62 -1.01
CA LYS A 73 -13.14 7.52 -1.99
C LYS A 73 -11.72 6.94 -2.02
N LYS A 74 -10.68 7.80 -1.95
CA LYS A 74 -9.28 7.38 -1.89
C LYS A 74 -9.00 6.56 -0.62
N TYR A 75 -9.44 7.03 0.54
CA TYR A 75 -9.26 6.32 1.81
C TYR A 75 -9.96 4.95 1.81
N ILE A 76 -11.22 4.89 1.37
CA ILE A 76 -11.99 3.63 1.29
C ILE A 76 -11.33 2.64 0.32
N TYR A 77 -10.81 3.11 -0.81
CA TYR A 77 -10.08 2.27 -1.75
C TYR A 77 -8.86 1.60 -1.10
N LEU A 78 -8.03 2.38 -0.40
CA LEU A 78 -6.84 1.86 0.28
C LEU A 78 -7.19 0.87 1.41
N LEU A 79 -8.25 1.14 2.18
CA LEU A 79 -8.77 0.19 3.17
C LEU A 79 -9.15 -1.15 2.54
N ARG A 80 -9.79 -1.12 1.37
CA ARG A 80 -10.17 -2.35 0.64
C ARG A 80 -8.94 -3.11 0.15
N GLN A 81 -7.91 -2.41 -0.33
CA GLN A 81 -6.66 -3.06 -0.75
C GLN A 81 -5.98 -3.79 0.40
N ILE A 82 -5.86 -3.15 1.56
CA ILE A 82 -5.25 -3.75 2.75
C ILE A 82 -6.02 -5.01 3.17
N LYS A 83 -7.35 -4.94 3.25
CA LYS A 83 -8.19 -6.11 3.58
C LYS A 83 -8.01 -7.26 2.60
N ASN A 84 -7.89 -6.96 1.31
CA ASN A 84 -7.66 -7.97 0.27
C ASN A 84 -6.26 -8.61 0.40
N GLU A 85 -5.23 -7.83 0.75
CA GLU A 85 -3.89 -8.36 1.00
C GLU A 85 -3.81 -9.21 2.27
N GLU A 86 -4.52 -8.83 3.33
CA GLU A 86 -4.61 -9.61 4.58
C GLU A 86 -5.31 -10.96 4.36
N SER A 87 -6.42 -10.95 3.61
CA SER A 87 -7.17 -12.16 3.26
C SER A 87 -6.44 -13.08 2.28
N ALA A 88 -5.58 -12.54 1.41
CA ALA A 88 -4.71 -13.35 0.53
C ALA A 88 -3.48 -13.94 1.25
N ALA A 89 -3.14 -13.46 2.45
CA ALA A 89 -1.99 -13.91 3.22
C ALA A 89 -2.29 -15.00 4.26
N ASN A 90 -3.58 -15.30 4.50
CA ASN A 90 -4.07 -16.37 5.39
C ASN A 90 -4.48 -17.62 4.60
#